data_AF-A0A971T508-F1
#
_entry.id   AF-A0A971T508-F1
#
_cell.length_a   1.000
_cell.length_b   1.000
_cell.length_c   1.000
_cell.angle_alpha   90.00
_cell.angle_beta   90.00
_cell.angle_gamma   90.00
#
_symmetry.space_group_name_H-M   'P 1'
#
loop_
_entity.id
_entity.type
_entity.pdbx_description
1 polymer ?
#
loop_
_entity_poly.entity_id
_entity_poly.type
_entity_poly.pdbx_seq_one_letter_code
_entity_poly.pdbx_strand_id
1 'polypeptide(L)' 'MKNYWKFTFYQNDKEKIRYFHGTESKVGHRANRTTGDKKSLVILNKPHVQYLKQEKQVRFIEVR' A
#
# COMPACT_ATOMS: atom_id res chain seq x y z
N MET A 1 -5.79 -14.67 4.48
CA MET A 1 -5.76 -14.48 3.01
C MET A 1 -4.87 -13.28 2.68
N LYS A 2 -4.02 -13.35 1.65
CA LYS A 2 -3.19 -12.21 1.21
C LYS A 2 -4.02 -11.33 0.27
N ASN A 3 -3.92 -10.01 0.46
CA ASN A 3 -4.57 -9.00 -0.38
C ASN A 3 -3.53 -8.00 -0.90
N TYR A 4 -3.93 -7.20 -1.88
CA TYR A 4 -3.18 -6.05 -2.35
C TYR A 4 -3.67 -4.80 -1.64
N TRP A 5 -2.75 -3.93 -1.25
CA TRP A 5 -3.05 -2.76 -0.45
C TRP A 5 -2.39 -1.52 -1.04
N LYS A 6 -3.11 -0.40 -1.00
CA LYS A 6 -2.58 0.95 -1.20
C LYS A 6 -2.45 1.61 0.16
N PHE A 7 -1.26 2.06 0.49
CA PHE A 7 -0.97 2.82 1.69
C PHE A 7 -0.58 4.25 1.30
N THR A 8 -1.41 5.21 1.65
CA THR A 8 -1.15 6.64 1.47
C THR A 8 -0.78 7.26 2.82
N PHE A 9 0.23 8.10 2.85
CA PHE A 9 0.63 8.87 4.04
C PHE A 9 1.28 10.18 3.62
N TYR A 10 1.29 11.17 4.50
CA TYR A 10 1.95 12.45 4.27
C TYR A 10 3.25 12.52 5.06
N GLN A 11 4.31 13.03 4.43
CA GLN A 11 5.59 13.29 5.10
C GLN A 11 6.08 14.66 4.66
N ASN A 12 6.21 15.60 5.61
CA ASN A 12 6.55 17.00 5.35
C ASN A 12 5.58 17.63 4.32
N ASP A 13 4.28 17.49 4.58
CA ASP A 13 3.16 17.92 3.71
C ASP A 13 3.12 17.34 2.29
N LYS A 14 4.02 16.40 1.97
CA LYS A 14 4.03 15.69 0.68
C LYS A 14 3.36 14.34 0.80
N GLU A 15 2.39 14.09 -0.08
CA GLU A 15 1.75 12.78 -0.20
C GLU A 15 2.76 11.73 -0.71
N LYS A 16 2.77 10.57 -0.07
CA LYS A 16 3.53 9.40 -0.46
C LYS A 16 2.61 8.19 -0.50
N ILE A 17 2.82 7.35 -1.52
CA ILE A 17 2.05 6.13 -1.72
C ILE A 17 2.99 4.94 -1.73
N ARG A 18 2.62 3.87 -1.03
CA ARG A 18 3.26 2.56 -1.10
C ARG A 18 2.22 1.50 -1.42
N TYR A 19 2.62 0.51 -2.19
CA TYR A 19 1.77 -0.62 -2.55
C TYR A 19 2.31 -1.89 -1.89
N PHE A 20 1.44 -2.63 -1.20
CA PHE A 20 1.81 -3.83 -0.47
C PHE A 20 1.04 -5.06 -0.99
N HIS A 21 1.64 -6.23 -0.82
CA HIS A 21 0.98 -7.52 -0.98
C HIS A 21 1.22 -8.36 0.27
N GLY A 22 0.16 -8.68 1.00
CA GLY A 22 0.25 -9.36 2.29
C GLY A 22 -1.09 -9.47 3.02
N THR A 23 -1.06 -10.05 4.22
CA THR A 23 -2.22 -10.12 5.12
C THR A 23 -2.47 -8.78 5.79
N GLU A 24 -3.72 -8.51 6.17
CA GLU A 24 -4.12 -7.28 6.87
C GLU A 24 -3.26 -6.96 8.08
N SER A 25 -3.10 -7.90 9.02
CA SER A 25 -2.28 -7.71 10.23
C SER A 25 -0.86 -7.24 9.91
N LYS A 26 -0.14 -7.94 9.03
CA LYS A 26 1.24 -7.61 8.64
C LYS A 26 1.36 -6.25 7.95
N VAL A 27 0.45 -5.94 7.04
CA VAL A 27 0.45 -4.66 6.32
C VAL A 27 0.08 -3.52 7.27
N GLY A 28 -0.90 -3.72 8.14
CA GLY A 28 -1.30 -2.78 9.19
C GLY A 28 -0.15 -2.46 10.14
N HIS A 29 0.58 -3.47 10.64
CA HIS A 29 1.78 -3.26 11.45
C HIS A 29 2.83 -2.41 10.72
N ARG A 30 3.06 -2.63 9.42
CA ARG A 30 4.03 -1.87 8.63
C ARG A 30 3.56 -0.43 8.37
N ALA A 31 2.27 -0.23 8.10
CA ALA A 31 1.66 1.10 7.98
C ALA A 31 1.79 1.90 9.28
N ASN A 32 1.50 1.27 10.42
CA ASN A 32 1.61 1.87 11.75
C ASN A 32 3.05 2.33 12.05
N ARG A 33 4.05 1.50 11.73
CA ARG A 33 5.48 1.83 11.92
C ARG A 33 6.03 2.88 10.96
N THR A 34 5.31 3.23 9.89
CA THR A 34 5.80 4.23 8.94
C THR A 34 5.67 5.63 9.54
N THR A 35 6.74 6.42 9.51
CA THR A 35 6.71 7.84 9.92
C THR A 35 5.92 8.68 8.92
N GLY A 36 5.00 9.51 9.42
CA GLY A 36 4.16 10.40 8.61
C GLY A 36 2.73 10.49 9.15
N ASP A 37 1.98 11.46 8.63
CA ASP A 37 0.64 11.82 9.08
C ASP A 37 -0.42 11.42 8.04
N LYS A 38 -1.71 11.55 8.40
CA LYS A 38 -2.85 11.29 7.50
C LYS A 38 -2.75 9.94 6.78
N LYS A 39 -2.44 8.90 7.56
CA LYS A 39 -2.27 7.53 7.08
C LYS A 39 -3.61 6.94 6.63
N SER A 40 -3.65 6.35 5.44
CA SER A 40 -4.79 5.61 4.92
C SER A 40 -4.33 4.31 4.28
N LEU A 41 -4.99 3.21 4.62
CA LEU A 41 -4.70 1.88 4.11
C LEU A 41 -5.96 1.29 3.49
N VAL A 42 -5.93 1.00 2.19
CA VAL A 42 -7.10 0.57 1.42
C VAL A 42 -6.78 -0.72 0.66
N ILE A 43 -7.71 -1.67 0.67
CA ILE A 43 -7.63 -2.91 -0.13
C ILE A 43 -7.88 -2.57 -1.60
N LEU A 44 -7.05 -3.09 -2.49
CA LEU A 44 -7.22 -2.96 -3.93
C LEU A 44 -7.91 -4.19 -4.51
N ASN A 45 -8.82 -3.95 -5.46
CA ASN A 45 -9.43 -5.01 -6.24
C ASN A 45 -8.45 -5.54 -7.32
N LYS A 46 -8.69 -6.76 -7.83
CA LYS A 46 -7.80 -7.41 -8.80
C LYS A 46 -7.64 -6.63 -10.12
N PRO A 47 -8.71 -6.09 -10.75
CA PRO A 47 -8.57 -5.33 -12.00
C PRO A 47 -7.69 -4.09 -11.82
N HIS A 48 -7.85 -3.36 -10.73
CA HIS A 48 -7.04 -2.17 -10.45
C HIS A 48 -5.57 -2.53 -10.20
N VAL A 49 -5.29 -3.67 -9.56
CA VAL A 49 -3.91 -4.16 -9.39
C VAL A 49 -3.27 -4.51 -10.73
N GLN A 50 -4.01 -5.13 -11.66
CA GLN A 50 -3.51 -5.45 -13.00
C GLN A 50 -3.17 -4.16 -13.76
N TYR A 51 -4.08 -3.19 -13.77
CA TYR A 51 -3.84 -1.86 -14.34
C TYR A 51 -2.57 -1.21 -13.75
N LEU A 52 -2.42 -1.20 -12.43
CA LEU A 52 -1.25 -0.61 -11.78
C LEU A 52 0.07 -1.30 -12.18
N LYS A 53 0.06 -2.62 -12.36
CA LYS A 53 1.25 -3.38 -12.76
C LYS A 53 1.61 -3.17 -14.24
N GLN A 54 0.61 -3.17 -15.13
CA GLN A 54 0.81 -3.13 -16.57
C GLN A 54 1.04 -1.69 -17.07
N GLU A 55 0.12 -0.80 -16.74
CA GLU A 55 0.10 0.56 -17.30
C GLU A 55 0.97 1.53 -16.51
N LYS A 56 1.01 1.36 -15.18
CA LYS A 56 1.74 2.25 -14.28
C LYS A 56 3.07 1.67 -13.78
N GLN A 57 3.37 0.41 -14.14
CA GLN A 57 4.59 -0.30 -13.73
C GLN A 57 4.85 -0.24 -12.22
N VAL A 58 3.79 -0.23 -11.42
CA VAL A 58 3.87 -0.07 -9.96
C VAL A 58 4.41 -1.34 -9.31
N ARG A 59 5.44 -1.17 -8.48
CA ARG A 59 5.99 -2.25 -7.66
C ARG A 59 5.18 -2.46 -6.38
N PHE A 60 4.83 -3.71 -6.12
CA PHE A 60 4.22 -4.14 -4.87
C PHE A 60 5.29 -4.73 -3.94
N ILE A 61 5.35 -4.24 -2.70
CA ILE A 61 6.24 -4.73 -1.66
C ILE A 61 5.59 -5.95 -1.01
N GLU A 62 6.25 -7.11 -1.09
CA GLU A 62 5.80 -8.29 -0.38
C GLU A 62 6.02 -8.12 1.13
N VAL A 63 4.98 -8.39 1.92
CA VAL A 63 5.04 -8.35 3.39
C VAL A 63 4.78 -9.76 3.92
N ARG A 64 5.78 -10.31 4.61
CA ARG A 64 5.79 -11.66 5.19
C ARG A 64 5.62 -11.58 6.71
#